data_AF-A0A3C2BYU9-F1
#
_entry.id   AF-A0A3C2BYU9-F1
#
_cell.length_a   1.000
_cell.length_b   1.000
_cell.length_c   1.000
_cell.angle_alpha   90.00
_cell.angle_beta   90.00
_cell.angle_gamma   90.00
#
_symmetry.space_group_name_H-M   'P 1'
#
loop_
_entity.id
_entity.type
_entity.pdbx_description
1 polymer ?
#
loop_
_entity_poly.entity_id
_entity_poly.type
_entity_poly.pdbx_seq_one_letter_code
_entity_poly.pdbx_strand_id
1 'polypeptide(L)'
;MDQTIIFFFAAIIIVGGLLYAAIELTKKSTKHLDVDRYRKKWLAIEQQLRKDVPSSYHLVVLNADKLLDQALKERGTKGETMGERMKNTAGLFSNRNNIWSAHKLRNQIAHETDVHVSYDAARQALAGFKQALKDIGAI
;
A
#
# COMPACT_ATOMS: atom_id res chain seq x y z
N MET A 1 -44.31 5.09 -37.36
CA MET A 1 -43.19 5.41 -36.44
C MET A 1 -42.25 6.28 -37.22
N ASP A 2 -42.08 7.53 -36.80
CA ASP A 2 -41.33 8.52 -37.59
C ASP A 2 -39.84 8.14 -37.61
N GLN A 3 -39.20 8.31 -38.77
CA GLN A 3 -37.76 8.01 -38.93
C GLN A 3 -36.91 8.74 -37.88
N THR A 4 -37.33 9.93 -37.46
CA THR A 4 -36.72 10.73 -36.39
C THR A 4 -36.68 9.98 -35.05
N ILE A 5 -37.76 9.27 -34.70
CA ILE A 5 -37.85 8.47 -33.48
C ILE A 5 -36.87 7.28 -33.56
N ILE A 6 -36.78 6.64 -34.72
CA ILE A 6 -35.84 5.51 -34.95
C ILE A 6 -34.39 5.98 -34.80
N PHE A 7 -34.02 7.11 -35.40
CA PHE A 7 -32.66 7.67 -35.28
C PHE A 7 -32.32 8.07 -33.85
N PHE A 8 -33.28 8.61 -33.09
CA PHE A 8 -33.08 8.99 -31.69
C PHE A 8 -32.79 7.77 -30.80
N PHE A 9 -33.55 6.67 -30.94
CA PHE A 9 -33.27 5.43 -30.20
C PHE A 9 -31.93 4.80 -30.59
N ALA A 10 -31.57 4.81 -31.87
CA ALA A 10 -30.27 4.31 -32.32
C ALA A 10 -29.10 5.12 -31.71
N ALA A 11 -29.22 6.45 -31.66
CA ALA A 11 -28.22 7.31 -31.04
C ALA A 11 -28.05 7.03 -29.54
N ILE A 12 -29.15 6.83 -28.80
CA ILE A 12 -29.09 6.49 -27.37
C ILE A 12 -28.35 5.16 -27.14
N ILE A 13 -28.63 4.13 -27.95
CA ILE A 13 -27.98 2.83 -27.82
C ILE A 13 -26.48 2.94 -28.13
N ILE A 14 -26.10 3.69 -29.17
CA ILE A 14 -24.69 3.91 -29.52
C ILE A 14 -23.97 4.64 -28.39
N VAL A 15 -24.55 5.74 -27.87
CA VAL A 15 -23.96 6.51 -26.77
C VAL A 15 -23.86 5.66 -25.51
N GLY A 16 -24.90 4.89 -25.17
CA GLY A 16 -24.89 3.97 -24.04
C GLY A 16 -23.82 2.88 -24.17
N GLY A 17 -23.67 2.30 -25.36
CA GLY A 17 -22.62 1.32 -25.67
C GLY A 17 -21.22 1.90 -25.59
N LEU A 18 -21.02 3.12 -26.09
CA LEU A 18 -19.74 3.84 -25.99
C LEU A 18 -19.40 4.19 -24.53
N LEU A 19 -20.38 4.63 -23.73
CA LEU A 19 -20.20 4.90 -22.31
C LEU A 19 -19.87 3.62 -21.53
N TYR A 20 -20.58 2.52 -21.80
CA TYR A 20 -20.30 1.22 -21.18
C TYR A 20 -18.89 0.72 -21.54
N ALA A 21 -18.52 0.78 -22.82
CA ALA A 21 -17.17 0.43 -23.26
C ALA A 21 -16.09 1.32 -22.62
N ALA A 22 -16.34 2.63 -22.49
CA ALA A 22 -15.43 3.53 -21.80
C ALA A 22 -15.27 3.17 -20.31
N ILE A 23 -16.34 2.78 -19.62
CA ILE A 23 -16.28 2.31 -18.22
C ILE A 23 -15.49 1.00 -18.11
N GLU A 24 -15.70 0.05 -19.03
CA GLU A 24 -15.02 -1.25 -18.99
C GLU A 24 -13.53 -1.13 -19.36
N LEU A 25 -13.18 -0.24 -20.28
CA LEU A 25 -11.79 0.07 -20.64
C LEU A 25 -11.06 0.88 -19.56
N THR A 26 -11.79 1.64 -18.74
CA THR A 26 -11.23 2.41 -17.61
C THR A 26 -11.22 1.64 -16.29
N LYS A 27 -11.90 0.49 -16.19
CA LYS A 27 -11.75 -0.43 -15.06
C LYS A 27 -10.30 -0.89 -14.97
N LYS A 28 -9.57 -0.29 -14.04
CA LYS A 28 -8.23 -0.69 -13.66
C LYS A 28 -8.30 -2.13 -13.20
N SER A 29 -7.72 -3.06 -13.97
CA SER A 29 -7.43 -4.42 -13.50
C SER A 29 -6.83 -4.30 -12.11
N THR A 30 -7.41 -4.99 -11.12
CA THR A 30 -6.81 -5.09 -9.79
C THR A 30 -5.46 -5.76 -9.99
N LYS A 31 -4.40 -4.94 -10.04
CA LYS A 31 -3.04 -5.44 -10.16
C LYS A 31 -2.80 -6.37 -8.98
N HIS A 32 -2.80 -7.67 -9.27
CA HIS A 32 -2.42 -8.66 -8.28
C HIS A 32 -0.99 -8.38 -7.86
N LEU A 33 -0.78 -8.26 -6.56
CA LEU A 33 0.56 -8.09 -6.02
C LEU A 33 1.36 -9.37 -6.29
N ASP A 34 2.62 -9.20 -6.67
CA ASP A 34 3.58 -10.31 -6.76
C ASP A 34 3.97 -10.74 -5.34
N VAL A 35 3.16 -11.62 -4.77
CA VAL A 35 3.25 -12.08 -3.37
C VAL A 35 4.62 -12.70 -3.08
N ASP A 36 5.17 -13.49 -3.99
CA ASP A 36 6.46 -14.17 -3.80
C ASP A 36 7.61 -13.16 -3.74
N ARG A 37 7.57 -12.12 -4.57
CA ARG A 37 8.55 -11.04 -4.53
C ARG A 37 8.47 -10.26 -3.21
N TYR A 38 7.26 -9.96 -2.73
CA TYR A 38 7.09 -9.27 -1.44
C TYR A 38 7.52 -10.13 -0.25
N ARG A 39 7.22 -11.43 -0.26
CA ARG A 39 7.69 -12.37 0.77
C ARG A 39 9.21 -12.45 0.83
N LYS A 40 9.88 -12.57 -0.32
CA LYS A 40 11.35 -12.57 -0.39
C LYS A 40 11.95 -11.28 0.16
N LYS A 41 11.41 -10.12 -0.24
CA LYS A 41 11.84 -8.81 0.28
C LYS A 41 11.60 -8.69 1.78
N TRP A 42 10.44 -9.13 2.27
CA TRP A 42 10.11 -9.11 3.69
C TRP A 42 11.10 -9.95 4.51
N LEU A 43 11.35 -11.19 4.09
CA LEU A 43 12.30 -12.09 4.75
C LEU A 43 13.71 -11.48 4.82
N ALA A 44 14.17 -10.84 3.73
CA ALA A 44 15.46 -10.17 3.72
C ALA A 44 15.53 -9.00 4.74
N ILE A 45 14.45 -8.22 4.88
CA ILE A 45 14.38 -7.13 5.88
C ILE A 45 14.35 -7.72 7.30
N GLU A 46 13.57 -8.76 7.54
CA GLU A 46 13.44 -9.40 8.85
C GLU A 46 14.79 -9.99 9.32
N GLN A 47 15.57 -10.58 8.40
CA GLN A 47 16.90 -11.12 8.67
C GLN A 47 17.96 -10.05 8.97
N GLN A 48 17.75 -8.79 8.56
CA GLN A 48 18.68 -7.71 8.85
C GLN A 48 18.61 -7.25 10.31
N LEU A 49 17.51 -7.52 11.03
CA LEU A 49 17.36 -7.10 12.42
C LEU A 49 18.27 -7.92 13.35
N ARG A 50 19.36 -7.31 13.80
CA ARG A 50 20.40 -7.97 14.60
C ARG A 50 20.63 -7.25 15.91
N LYS A 51 20.46 -7.96 17.03
CA LYS A 51 20.53 -7.39 18.39
C LYS A 51 21.92 -6.82 18.75
N ASP A 52 22.96 -7.31 18.11
CA ASP A 52 24.35 -6.88 18.27
C ASP A 52 24.74 -5.73 17.31
N VAL A 53 23.84 -5.30 16.42
CA VAL A 53 24.09 -4.27 15.41
C VAL A 53 23.01 -3.18 15.51
N PRO A 54 23.18 -2.16 16.38
CA PRO A 54 22.17 -1.13 16.60
C PRO A 54 21.76 -0.35 15.34
N SER A 55 22.69 -0.14 14.40
CA SER A 55 22.38 0.51 13.11
C SER A 55 21.39 -0.27 12.26
N SER A 56 21.23 -1.58 12.50
CA SER A 56 20.21 -2.38 11.81
C SER A 56 18.79 -1.95 12.17
N TYR A 57 18.57 -1.36 13.35
CA TYR A 57 17.25 -1.03 13.87
C TYR A 57 16.58 0.05 13.02
N HIS A 58 17.31 1.13 12.73
CA HIS A 58 16.85 2.19 11.84
C HIS A 58 16.60 1.64 10.43
N LEU A 59 17.55 0.85 9.92
CA LEU A 59 17.51 0.32 8.56
C LEU A 59 16.27 -0.55 8.31
N VAL A 60 15.97 -1.49 9.20
CA VAL A 60 14.83 -2.39 9.01
C VAL A 60 13.49 -1.67 9.09
N VAL A 61 13.37 -0.65 9.94
CA VAL A 61 12.16 0.17 10.05
C VAL A 61 11.93 0.99 8.78
N LEU A 62 12.98 1.65 8.26
CA LEU A 62 12.93 2.40 6.99
C LEU A 62 12.55 1.49 5.81
N ASN A 63 13.18 0.32 5.71
CA ASN A 63 12.95 -0.61 4.62
C ASN A 63 11.56 -1.24 4.66
N ALA A 64 11.06 -1.57 5.85
CA ALA A 64 9.72 -2.14 6.03
C ALA A 64 8.62 -1.15 5.64
N ASP A 65 8.75 0.12 6.04
CA ASP A 65 7.84 1.19 5.63
C ASP A 65 7.84 1.38 4.11
N LYS A 66 9.02 1.41 3.49
CA LYS A 66 9.17 1.52 2.04
C LYS A 66 8.56 0.32 1.31
N LEU A 67 8.69 -0.88 1.85
CA LEU A 67 8.10 -2.09 1.26
C LEU A 67 6.57 -2.02 1.28
N LEU A 68 5.99 -1.62 2.41
CA LEU A 68 4.54 -1.42 2.52
C LEU A 68 4.06 -0.31 1.57
N ASP A 69 4.77 0.82 1.51
CA ASP A 69 4.43 1.92 0.61
C ASP A 69 4.43 1.47 -0.87
N GLN A 70 5.42 0.66 -1.26
CA GLN A 70 5.47 0.06 -2.58
C GLN A 70 4.25 -0.83 -2.83
N ALA A 71 3.87 -1.69 -1.88
CA ALA A 71 2.69 -2.56 -1.98
C ALA A 71 1.39 -1.76 -2.13
N LEU A 72 1.22 -0.69 -1.34
CA LEU A 72 0.06 0.18 -1.43
C LEU A 72 -0.03 0.88 -2.80
N LYS A 73 1.10 1.37 -3.32
CA LYS A 73 1.18 1.99 -4.66
C LYS A 73 0.81 1.00 -5.77
N GLU A 74 1.39 -0.20 -5.73
CA GLU A 74 1.13 -1.22 -6.76
C GLU A 74 -0.31 -1.73 -6.73
N ARG A 75 -0.93 -1.78 -5.55
CA ARG A 75 -2.36 -2.07 -5.36
C ARG A 75 -3.28 -0.93 -5.83
N GLY A 76 -2.72 0.21 -6.25
CA GLY A 76 -3.47 1.34 -6.77
C GLY A 76 -4.04 2.28 -5.72
N THR A 77 -3.52 2.23 -4.48
CA THR A 77 -3.94 3.13 -3.39
C THR A 77 -3.56 4.57 -3.72
N LYS A 78 -4.55 5.47 -3.72
CA LYS A 78 -4.34 6.91 -3.94
C LYS A 78 -3.69 7.58 -2.74
N GLY A 79 -2.97 8.67 -2.99
CA GLY A 79 -2.28 9.50 -1.99
C GLY A 79 -0.86 9.81 -2.46
N GLU A 80 -0.36 11.00 -2.14
CA GLU A 80 0.98 11.47 -2.47
C GLU A 80 2.00 10.90 -1.48
N THR A 81 1.65 10.95 -0.20
CA THR A 81 2.48 10.44 0.88
C THR A 81 2.11 9.02 1.30
N MET A 82 3.04 8.35 1.99
CA MET A 82 2.78 7.03 2.59
C MET A 82 1.65 7.11 3.62
N GLY A 83 1.64 8.17 4.46
CA GLY A 83 0.57 8.41 5.44
C GLY A 83 -0.80 8.61 4.80
N GLU A 84 -0.90 9.33 3.68
CA GLU A 84 -2.15 9.43 2.91
C GLU A 84 -2.61 8.08 2.36
N ARG A 85 -1.69 7.29 1.79
CA ARG A 85 -2.03 5.94 1.32
C ARG A 85 -2.50 5.04 2.46
N MET A 86 -1.86 5.08 3.63
CA MET A 86 -2.32 4.38 4.83
C MET A 86 -3.71 4.83 5.26
N LYS A 87 -3.99 6.15 5.27
CA LYS A 87 -5.30 6.69 5.61
C LYS A 87 -6.38 6.19 4.65
N ASN A 88 -6.10 6.21 3.35
CA ASN A 88 -7.02 5.76 2.30
C ASN A 88 -7.24 4.22 2.30
N THR A 89 -6.36 3.46 2.95
CA THR A 89 -6.47 2.00 3.11
C THR A 89 -6.74 1.55 4.54
N ALA A 90 -7.11 2.49 5.43
CA ALA A 90 -7.33 2.20 6.84
C ALA A 90 -8.37 1.08 7.06
N GLY A 91 -9.37 0.97 6.18
CA GLY A 91 -10.38 -0.10 6.20
C GLY A 91 -9.84 -1.52 6.13
N LEU A 92 -8.61 -1.71 5.65
CA LEU A 92 -8.01 -3.01 5.43
C LEU A 92 -7.10 -3.45 6.58
N PHE A 93 -6.54 -2.50 7.32
CA PHE A 93 -5.63 -2.83 8.42
C PHE A 93 -6.41 -3.33 9.63
N SER A 94 -6.08 -4.55 10.06
CA SER A 94 -6.58 -5.19 11.26
C SER A 94 -6.17 -4.42 12.53
N ASN A 95 -5.01 -3.76 12.51
CA ASN A 95 -4.52 -2.95 13.62
C ASN A 95 -3.90 -1.63 13.13
N ARG A 96 -4.76 -0.61 13.00
CA ARG A 96 -4.36 0.74 12.54
C ARG A 96 -3.35 1.41 13.47
N ASN A 97 -3.57 1.33 14.78
CA ASN A 97 -2.72 2.02 15.74
C ASN A 97 -1.29 1.51 15.70
N ASN A 98 -1.10 0.19 15.56
CA ASN A 98 0.22 -0.40 15.49
C ASN A 98 1.00 0.06 14.25
N ILE A 99 0.38 0.02 13.07
CA ILE A 99 1.05 0.47 11.83
C ILE A 99 1.32 1.98 11.85
N TRP A 100 0.43 2.80 12.40
CA TRP A 100 0.67 4.24 12.56
C TRP A 100 1.81 4.54 13.53
N SER A 101 1.93 3.78 14.63
CA SER A 101 3.08 3.90 15.54
C SER A 101 4.39 3.52 14.86
N ALA A 102 4.40 2.46 14.04
CA ALA A 102 5.56 2.06 13.26
C ALA A 102 5.95 3.13 12.22
N HIS A 103 4.99 3.71 11.51
CA HIS A 103 5.22 4.79 10.56
C HIS A 103 5.75 6.07 11.24
N LYS A 104 5.24 6.41 12.43
CA LYS A 104 5.76 7.54 13.22
C LYS A 104 7.22 7.33 13.60
N LEU A 105 7.58 6.14 14.09
CA LEU A 105 8.97 5.80 14.39
C LEU A 105 9.86 5.97 13.15
N ARG A 106 9.40 5.50 11.98
CA ARG A 106 10.09 5.72 10.71
C ARG A 106 10.28 7.21 10.41
N ASN A 107 9.26 8.04 10.62
CA ASN A 107 9.35 9.48 10.33
C ASN A 107 10.35 10.17 11.27
N GLN A 108 10.39 9.80 12.54
CA GLN A 108 11.43 10.28 13.45
C GLN A 108 12.82 9.92 12.91
N ILE A 109 13.05 8.65 12.59
CA ILE A 109 14.32 8.17 12.02
C ILE A 109 14.75 8.97 10.77
N ALA A 110 13.79 9.36 9.92
CA ALA A 110 14.07 10.04 8.65
C ALA A 110 14.31 11.56 8.80
N HIS A 111 13.85 12.18 9.88
CA HIS A 111 13.82 13.64 10.01
C HIS A 111 14.62 14.18 11.21
N GLU A 112 14.85 13.36 12.23
CA GLU A 112 15.58 13.72 13.44
C GLU A 112 16.98 13.09 13.42
N THR A 113 17.98 13.81 13.95
CA THR A 113 19.40 13.40 13.89
C THR A 113 19.81 12.41 14.97
N ASP A 114 19.16 12.44 16.13
CA ASP A 114 19.60 11.75 17.35
C ASP A 114 18.59 10.71 17.86
N VAL A 115 17.85 10.08 16.94
CA VAL A 115 16.84 9.09 17.31
C VAL A 115 17.51 7.82 17.80
N HIS A 116 17.27 7.49 19.07
CA HIS A 116 17.64 6.21 19.63
C HIS A 116 16.50 5.20 19.47
N VAL A 117 16.72 4.17 18.65
CA VAL A 117 15.77 3.06 18.45
C VAL A 117 16.26 1.86 19.24
N SER A 118 15.42 1.28 20.10
CA SER A 118 15.75 0.02 20.77
C SER A 118 15.45 -1.18 19.87
N TYR A 119 16.09 -2.32 20.15
CA TYR A 119 15.78 -3.58 19.46
C TYR A 119 14.28 -3.91 19.52
N ASP A 120 13.67 -3.75 20.69
CA ASP A 120 12.25 -4.06 20.89
C ASP A 120 11.35 -3.09 20.13
N ALA A 121 11.70 -1.80 20.06
CA ALA A 121 10.96 -0.83 19.26
C ALA A 121 11.02 -1.18 17.76
N ALA A 122 12.20 -1.52 17.23
CA ALA A 122 12.35 -1.96 15.84
C ALA A 122 11.57 -3.26 15.57
N ARG A 123 11.64 -4.23 16.49
CA ARG A 123 10.89 -5.49 16.39
C ARG A 123 9.38 -5.27 16.39
N GLN A 124 8.88 -4.40 17.27
CA GLN A 124 7.45 -4.03 17.32
C GLN A 124 7.00 -3.33 16.04
N ALA A 125 7.80 -2.40 15.52
CA ALA A 125 7.53 -1.73 14.25
C ALA A 125 7.48 -2.72 13.08
N LEU A 126 8.45 -3.65 13.00
CA LEU A 126 8.42 -4.74 12.01
C LEU A 126 7.16 -5.60 12.14
N ALA A 127 6.73 -5.95 13.36
CA ALA A 127 5.48 -6.70 13.53
C ALA A 127 4.27 -5.93 12.99
N GLY A 128 4.22 -4.61 13.17
CA GLY A 128 3.20 -3.73 12.59
C GLY A 128 3.22 -3.73 11.06
N PHE A 129 4.39 -3.55 10.45
CA PHE A 129 4.52 -3.59 8.99
C PHE A 129 4.19 -4.98 8.41
N LYS A 130 4.62 -6.06 9.07
CA LYS A 130 4.31 -7.44 8.68
C LYS A 130 2.81 -7.68 8.66
N GLN A 131 2.10 -7.26 9.70
CA GLN A 131 0.66 -7.42 9.78
C GLN A 131 -0.02 -6.59 8.69
N ALA A 132 0.39 -5.34 8.48
CA ALA A 132 -0.18 -4.51 7.41
C ALA A 132 0.04 -5.09 6.01
N LEU A 133 1.21 -5.70 5.74
CA LEU A 133 1.48 -6.39 4.48
C LEU A 133 0.57 -7.62 4.29
N LYS A 134 0.33 -8.40 5.36
CA LYS A 134 -0.64 -9.52 5.32
C LYS A 134 -2.05 -9.03 5.06
N ASP A 135 -2.47 -7.98 5.76
CA ASP A 135 -3.81 -7.41 5.68
C ASP A 135 -4.17 -6.95 4.26
N ILE A 136 -3.19 -6.43 3.51
CA ILE A 136 -3.40 -6.01 2.11
C ILE A 136 -3.12 -7.12 1.09
N GLY A 137 -2.80 -8.34 1.55
CA GLY A 137 -2.51 -9.50 0.69
C GLY A 137 -1.16 -9.43 -0.03
N ALA A 138 -0.18 -8.69 0.50
CA ALA A 138 1.16 -8.60 -0.06
C ALA A 138 2.06 -9.78 0.33
N ILE A 139 1.84 -10.40 1.50
CA ILE A 139 2.59 -11.57 1.99
C ILE A 139 1.70 -12.60 2.66
#